data_AF-A0A068YD67-F1
#
_entry.id   AF-A0A068YD67-F1
#
_cell.length_a   1.000
_cell.length_b   1.000
_cell.length_c   1.000
_cell.angle_alpha   90.00
_cell.angle_beta   90.00
_cell.angle_gamma   90.00
#
_symmetry.space_group_name_H-M   'P 1'
#
loop_
_entity.id
_entity.type
_entity.pdbx_description
1 polymer ?
#
loop_
_entity_poly.entity_id
_entity_poly.type
_entity_poly.pdbx_seq_one_letter_code
_entity_poly.pdbx_strand_id
1 'polypeptide(L)'
;MPVTQKKVIKAKKIKEVKTQDVPLLPEKGVKGKGRSKIAALPDIAKKSAAPEVKKPTKKNPLIQKRPKNFGIGQAIQPRRNVYRFVKWPKYIELQRKKAILKKRLKVPPPINQFSHALDRSTSLQIFNLCNKYRPLTKQAKKALLTHRAQKRADGAPDAPQERRPCFRSGVREVTASVMGKKAQLVLIAHDVDPIEIVLFLPALCRKMGVPYAIIKGKARLGRLVHRKTCTCLAFTTVKAYDKPRLAKIVQTVKTNFNDRYDEIRKHWGGGVMGSKSLARVAKLERAKAKELKLKMG
;
A
#
# COMPACT_ATOMS: atom_id res chain seq x y z
N MET A 1 -60.47 5.27 43.93
CA MET A 1 -59.17 4.58 43.96
C MET A 1 -58.10 5.49 43.40
N PRO A 2 -56.91 5.58 44.02
CA PRO A 2 -55.95 6.63 43.74
C PRO A 2 -55.17 6.40 42.44
N VAL A 3 -54.93 7.52 41.77
CA VAL A 3 -54.20 7.72 40.51
C VAL A 3 -52.75 7.24 40.65
N THR A 4 -52.38 6.17 39.95
CA THR A 4 -50.97 5.78 39.81
C THR A 4 -50.28 6.68 38.79
N GLN A 5 -49.62 7.71 39.31
CA GLN A 5 -48.73 8.59 38.55
C GLN A 5 -47.64 7.75 37.86
N LYS A 6 -47.63 7.72 36.53
CA LYS A 6 -46.49 7.22 35.75
C LYS A 6 -45.28 8.09 36.09
N LYS A 7 -44.29 7.49 36.76
CA LYS A 7 -42.99 8.12 37.06
C LYS A 7 -42.36 8.60 35.74
N VAL A 8 -42.43 9.91 35.49
CA VAL A 8 -41.59 10.59 34.53
C VAL A 8 -40.16 10.52 35.06
N ILE A 9 -39.37 9.60 34.52
CA ILE A 9 -37.92 9.59 34.73
C ILE A 9 -37.39 10.86 34.04
N LYS A 10 -37.27 11.95 34.79
CA LYS A 10 -36.52 13.13 34.37
C LYS A 10 -35.09 12.68 34.12
N ALA A 11 -34.71 12.61 32.85
CA ALA A 11 -33.33 12.41 32.45
C ALA A 11 -32.47 13.49 33.13
N LYS A 12 -31.63 13.07 34.06
CA LYS A 12 -30.58 13.92 34.62
C LYS A 12 -29.81 14.55 33.47
N LYS A 13 -29.58 15.87 33.59
CA LYS A 13 -28.71 16.68 32.74
C LYS A 13 -27.50 15.87 32.24
N ILE A 14 -27.54 15.47 30.98
CA ILE A 14 -26.34 15.11 30.23
C ILE A 14 -25.77 16.43 29.69
N LYS A 15 -25.23 17.24 30.60
CA LYS A 15 -24.14 18.15 30.26
C LYS A 15 -22.87 17.37 30.57
N GLU A 16 -21.94 17.40 29.63
CA GLU A 16 -20.67 16.67 29.60
C GLU A 16 -20.74 15.21 29.12
N VAL A 17 -21.15 15.01 27.87
CA VAL A 17 -20.40 14.04 27.05
C VAL A 17 -19.09 14.73 26.69
N LYS A 18 -18.11 14.62 27.60
CA LYS A 18 -16.71 14.72 27.23
C LYS A 18 -16.54 13.80 26.02
N THR A 19 -16.06 14.37 24.93
CA THR A 19 -15.42 13.67 23.82
C THR A 19 -14.80 12.39 24.32
N GLN A 20 -15.36 11.26 23.89
CA GLN A 20 -14.72 9.96 24.09
C GLN A 20 -13.28 10.10 23.62
N ASP A 21 -12.37 9.81 24.54
CA ASP A 21 -10.96 9.64 24.30
C ASP A 21 -10.79 8.67 23.12
N VAL A 22 -10.56 9.26 21.95
CA VAL A 22 -9.68 8.63 20.97
C VAL A 22 -8.38 8.42 21.72
N PRO A 23 -7.82 7.20 21.81
CA PRO A 23 -6.46 7.04 22.26
C PRO A 23 -5.60 7.85 21.30
N LEU A 24 -5.23 9.07 21.73
CA LEU A 24 -4.23 9.88 21.09
C LEU A 24 -2.95 9.04 21.18
N LEU A 25 -2.60 8.40 20.06
CA LEU A 25 -1.23 7.97 19.85
C LEU A 25 -0.37 9.21 20.11
N PRO A 26 0.63 9.13 21.00
CA PRO A 26 1.46 10.28 21.33
C PRO A 26 2.00 10.88 20.04
N GLU A 27 1.82 12.19 19.87
CA GLU A 27 2.40 12.91 18.76
C GLU A 27 3.89 12.64 18.72
N LYS A 28 4.37 12.09 17.60
CA LYS A 28 5.79 12.11 17.29
C LYS A 28 6.18 13.57 17.04
N GLY A 29 6.50 14.27 18.12
CA GLY A 29 7.26 15.51 18.05
C GLY A 29 8.51 15.26 17.22
N VAL A 30 8.63 16.02 16.14
CA VAL A 30 9.85 16.09 15.33
C VAL A 30 10.92 16.75 16.21
N LYS A 31 11.62 15.96 17.02
CA LYS A 31 12.91 16.36 17.57
C LYS A 31 13.95 16.12 16.49
N GLY A 32 14.52 17.24 16.03
CA GLY A 32 15.61 17.27 15.08
C GLY A 32 16.78 16.38 15.51
N LYS A 33 17.61 16.03 14.53
CA LYS A 33 18.89 15.35 14.72
C LYS A 33 19.75 16.15 15.70
N GLY A 34 19.72 15.78 16.97
CA GLY A 34 20.65 16.23 18.00
C GLY A 34 21.08 15.02 18.80
N ARG A 35 22.38 14.73 18.81
CA ARG A 35 22.97 13.68 19.65
C ARG A 35 22.52 13.91 21.10
N SER A 36 21.79 12.97 21.69
CA SER A 36 21.40 13.08 23.10
C SER A 36 22.66 13.06 23.97
N LYS A 37 23.00 14.21 24.56
CA LYS A 37 23.94 14.27 25.68
C LYS A 37 23.26 13.60 26.87
N ILE A 38 23.74 12.42 27.24
CA ILE A 38 23.34 11.70 28.44
C ILE A 38 23.86 12.51 29.64
N ALA A 39 22.99 12.83 30.60
CA ALA A 39 23.38 13.48 31.84
C ALA A 39 24.31 12.55 32.65
N ALA A 40 25.38 13.11 33.23
CA ALA A 40 26.35 12.35 34.01
C ALA A 40 25.70 11.81 35.29
N LEU A 41 25.95 10.53 35.60
CA LEU A 41 25.51 9.89 36.84
C LEU A 41 26.17 10.55 38.08
N PRO A 42 25.47 10.61 39.23
CA PRO A 42 25.97 11.24 40.45
C PRO A 42 27.19 10.51 41.03
N ASP A 43 28.13 11.28 41.57
CA ASP A 43 29.46 10.82 42.03
C ASP A 43 29.44 9.86 43.24
N ILE A 44 28.28 9.65 43.87
CA ILE A 44 28.10 8.67 44.94
C ILE A 44 28.09 7.23 44.39
N ALA A 45 27.77 7.03 43.10
CA ALA A 45 27.94 5.75 42.42
C ALA A 45 29.42 5.47 42.01
N LYS A 46 30.37 6.35 42.36
CA LYS A 46 31.80 6.24 42.01
C LYS A 46 32.72 6.01 43.20
N LYS A 47 32.22 5.53 44.35
CA LYS A 47 33.08 5.09 45.45
C LYS A 47 33.23 3.56 45.48
N SER A 48 34.47 3.16 45.14
CA SER A 48 35.15 1.92 45.50
C SER A 48 34.44 0.61 45.16
N ALA A 49 34.37 0.29 43.87
CA ALA A 49 34.78 -1.06 43.49
C ALA A 49 36.31 -1.04 43.48
N ALA A 50 36.94 -1.81 44.38
CA ALA A 50 38.36 -2.16 44.25
C ALA A 50 38.64 -2.56 42.79
N PRO A 51 39.85 -2.36 42.25
CA PRO A 51 40.18 -2.96 40.97
C PRO A 51 40.00 -4.47 41.12
N GLU A 52 38.86 -5.00 40.67
CA GLU A 52 38.80 -6.38 40.26
C GLU A 52 39.79 -6.46 39.11
N VAL A 53 41.03 -6.77 39.48
CA VAL A 53 42.01 -7.38 38.61
C VAL A 53 41.21 -8.50 37.95
N LYS A 54 40.80 -8.29 36.70
CA LYS A 54 40.21 -9.34 35.88
C LYS A 54 41.29 -10.39 35.78
N LYS A 55 41.30 -11.33 36.73
CA LYS A 55 42.23 -12.45 36.75
C LYS A 55 42.11 -13.05 35.35
N PRO A 56 43.21 -13.15 34.59
CA PRO A 56 43.15 -13.72 33.26
C PRO A 56 42.49 -15.09 33.41
N THR A 57 41.33 -15.28 32.79
CA THR A 57 40.62 -16.55 32.86
C THR A 57 41.57 -17.62 32.34
N LYS A 58 42.13 -18.44 33.25
CA LYS A 58 43.04 -19.53 32.89
C LYS A 58 42.30 -20.40 31.90
N LYS A 59 42.73 -20.37 30.63
CA LYS A 59 42.12 -21.22 29.58
C LYS A 59 42.40 -22.66 29.96
N ASN A 60 41.34 -23.43 30.17
CA ASN A 60 41.48 -24.84 30.49
C ASN A 60 42.17 -25.54 29.29
N PRO A 61 43.36 -26.14 29.46
CA PRO A 61 44.12 -26.78 28.36
C PRO A 61 43.39 -27.98 27.74
N LEU A 62 42.36 -28.51 28.41
CA LEU A 62 41.48 -29.54 27.87
C LEU A 62 40.53 -29.00 26.78
N ILE A 63 40.28 -27.69 26.74
CA ILE A 63 39.41 -27.05 25.73
C ILE A 63 40.25 -26.73 24.50
N GLN A 64 40.27 -27.66 23.55
CA GLN A 64 41.00 -27.53 22.29
C GLN A 64 40.05 -27.15 21.13
N LYS A 65 40.54 -26.35 20.18
CA LYS A 65 39.82 -26.05 18.93
C LYS A 65 39.77 -27.30 18.07
N ARG A 66 38.57 -27.83 17.83
CA ARG A 66 38.33 -29.00 16.96
C ARG A 66 37.58 -28.58 15.69
N PRO A 67 38.27 -28.01 14.67
CA PRO A 67 37.61 -27.60 13.44
C PRO A 67 37.14 -28.84 12.66
N LYS A 68 35.95 -28.76 12.05
CA LYS A 68 35.42 -29.80 11.17
C LYS A 68 35.65 -29.41 9.71
N ASN A 69 36.11 -30.36 8.89
CA ASN A 69 36.19 -30.21 7.45
C ASN A 69 34.86 -30.65 6.80
N PHE A 70 34.16 -29.75 6.14
CA PHE A 70 32.87 -30.03 5.46
C PHE A 70 33.04 -30.27 3.95
N GLY A 71 34.22 -30.73 3.53
CA GLY A 71 34.43 -31.26 2.18
C GLY A 71 33.54 -32.47 1.87
N ILE A 72 33.48 -32.86 0.60
CA ILE A 72 32.72 -34.04 0.17
C ILE A 72 33.32 -35.29 0.85
N GLY A 73 32.49 -36.09 1.52
CA GLY A 73 32.90 -37.32 2.19
C GLY A 73 33.65 -37.15 3.51
N GLN A 74 33.78 -35.93 4.04
CA GLN A 74 34.50 -35.65 5.29
C GLN A 74 33.51 -35.64 6.48
N ALA A 75 33.24 -34.47 7.08
CA ALA A 75 32.25 -34.36 8.14
C ALA A 75 30.81 -34.18 7.62
N ILE A 76 29.82 -34.51 8.47
CA ILE A 76 28.40 -34.22 8.21
C ILE A 76 28.23 -32.72 7.94
N GLN A 77 27.55 -32.42 6.83
CA GLN A 77 27.26 -31.05 6.43
C GLN A 77 26.48 -30.31 7.53
N PRO A 78 26.82 -29.04 7.84
CA PRO A 78 26.07 -28.28 8.81
C PRO A 78 24.65 -28.01 8.30
N ARG A 79 23.72 -27.80 9.23
CA ARG A 79 22.36 -27.38 8.88
C ARG A 79 22.43 -26.03 8.15
N ARG A 80 22.08 -26.03 6.87
CA ARG A 80 22.08 -24.84 5.99
C ARG A 80 20.66 -24.50 5.54
N ASN A 81 20.47 -23.28 5.04
CA ASN A 81 19.19 -22.88 4.50
C ASN A 81 18.85 -23.69 3.24
N VAL A 82 17.83 -24.55 3.34
CA VAL A 82 17.33 -25.40 2.26
C VAL A 82 16.07 -24.83 1.58
N TYR A 83 15.66 -23.59 1.85
CA TYR A 83 14.42 -22.96 1.32
C TYR A 83 14.22 -23.14 -0.19
N ARG A 84 15.30 -23.12 -0.97
CA ARG A 84 15.29 -23.33 -2.43
C ARG A 84 14.99 -24.77 -2.86
N PHE A 85 15.32 -25.75 -2.03
CA PHE A 85 15.22 -27.19 -2.30
C PHE A 85 14.06 -27.87 -1.57
N VAL A 86 13.34 -27.13 -0.71
CA VAL A 86 12.12 -27.60 -0.05
C VAL A 86 11.08 -27.99 -1.11
N LYS A 87 10.44 -29.15 -0.91
CA LYS A 87 9.22 -29.53 -1.64
C LYS A 87 8.06 -28.70 -1.10
N TRP A 88 7.62 -27.71 -1.87
CA TRP A 88 6.58 -26.78 -1.43
C TRP A 88 5.18 -27.38 -1.62
N PRO A 89 4.20 -27.03 -0.75
CA PRO A 89 2.79 -27.31 -1.00
C PRO A 89 2.34 -26.84 -2.39
N LYS A 90 1.43 -27.60 -3.03
CA LYS A 90 0.99 -27.38 -4.42
C LYS A 90 0.50 -25.94 -4.68
N TYR A 91 -0.23 -25.33 -3.75
CA TYR A 91 -0.74 -23.95 -3.93
C TYR A 91 0.38 -22.91 -4.00
N ILE A 92 1.48 -23.09 -3.24
CA ILE A 92 2.65 -22.20 -3.28
C ILE A 92 3.37 -22.37 -4.61
N GLU A 93 3.55 -23.61 -5.07
CA GLU A 93 4.13 -23.87 -6.38
C GLU A 93 3.32 -23.25 -7.50
N LEU A 94 2.00 -23.43 -7.50
CA LEU A 94 1.10 -22.90 -8.53
C LEU A 94 1.19 -21.38 -8.58
N GLN A 95 1.13 -20.68 -7.44
CA GLN A 95 1.26 -19.23 -7.38
C GLN A 95 2.62 -18.73 -7.91
N ARG A 96 3.72 -19.41 -7.52
CA ARG A 96 5.08 -19.07 -8.00
C ARG A 96 5.23 -19.33 -9.50
N LYS A 97 4.74 -20.48 -9.99
CA LYS A 97 4.73 -20.84 -11.42
C LYS A 97 3.89 -19.85 -12.23
N LYS A 98 2.69 -19.45 -11.76
CA LYS A 98 1.85 -18.40 -12.36
C LYS A 98 2.61 -17.07 -12.49
N ALA A 99 3.32 -16.66 -11.44
CA ALA A 99 4.12 -15.42 -11.47
C ALA A 99 5.32 -15.51 -12.45
N ILE A 100 5.94 -16.69 -12.59
CA ILE A 100 7.00 -16.94 -13.57
C ILE A 100 6.43 -16.91 -15.00
N LEU A 101 5.30 -17.58 -15.25
CA LEU A 101 4.65 -17.61 -16.56
C LEU A 101 4.33 -16.20 -17.05
N LYS A 102 3.78 -15.32 -16.20
CA LYS A 102 3.53 -13.91 -16.54
C LYS A 102 4.78 -13.14 -16.98
N LYS A 103 5.98 -13.55 -16.56
CA LYS A 103 7.26 -12.94 -16.99
C LYS A 103 7.80 -13.56 -18.27
N ARG A 104 7.56 -14.86 -18.48
CA ARG A 104 8.10 -15.65 -19.60
C ARG A 104 7.27 -15.53 -20.86
N LEU A 105 5.96 -15.61 -20.73
CA LEU A 105 5.03 -15.47 -21.84
C LEU A 105 5.06 -14.04 -22.36
N LYS A 106 4.82 -13.88 -23.66
CA LYS A 106 4.63 -12.56 -24.28
C LYS A 106 3.25 -12.05 -23.88
N VAL A 107 3.21 -11.04 -23.02
CA VAL A 107 1.97 -10.49 -22.44
C VAL A 107 1.43 -9.41 -23.38
N PRO A 108 0.16 -9.48 -23.79
CA PRO A 108 -0.42 -8.50 -24.70
C PRO A 108 -0.53 -7.11 -24.04
N PRO A 109 -0.40 -6.01 -24.81
CA PRO A 109 -0.39 -4.65 -24.26
C PRO A 109 -1.59 -4.29 -23.37
N PRO A 110 -2.85 -4.70 -23.68
CA PRO A 110 -4.00 -4.43 -22.81
C PRO A 110 -3.87 -5.02 -21.40
N ILE A 111 -3.12 -6.10 -21.22
CA ILE A 111 -2.83 -6.68 -19.91
C ILE A 111 -1.55 -6.06 -19.32
N ASN A 112 -0.53 -5.86 -20.15
CA ASN A 112 0.76 -5.34 -19.71
C ASN A 112 0.69 -3.92 -19.15
N GLN A 113 -0.23 -3.08 -19.62
CA GLN A 113 -0.44 -1.74 -19.06
C GLN A 113 -0.67 -1.75 -17.54
N PHE A 114 -1.26 -2.81 -16.97
CA PHE A 114 -1.45 -2.94 -15.52
C PHE A 114 -0.17 -3.25 -14.75
N SER A 115 0.91 -3.69 -15.42
CA SER A 115 2.24 -3.80 -14.81
C SER A 115 2.85 -2.42 -14.52
N HIS A 116 2.47 -1.40 -15.32
CA HIS A 116 2.95 -0.03 -15.23
C HIS A 116 2.05 0.78 -14.29
N ALA A 117 2.32 0.69 -12.99
CA ALA A 117 1.61 1.45 -11.98
C ALA A 117 2.35 2.75 -11.61
N LEU A 118 1.58 3.73 -11.12
CA LEU A 118 2.07 5.03 -10.64
C LEU A 118 3.14 4.86 -9.55
N ASP A 119 4.10 5.77 -9.54
CA ASP A 119 5.19 5.79 -8.59
C ASP A 119 4.71 6.03 -7.14
N ARG A 120 5.58 5.73 -6.17
CA ARG A 120 5.22 5.78 -4.75
C ARG A 120 4.90 7.20 -4.28
N SER A 121 5.60 8.21 -4.78
CA SER A 121 5.46 9.59 -4.30
C SER A 121 4.13 10.20 -4.73
N THR A 122 3.80 10.10 -6.02
CA THR A 122 2.52 10.58 -6.57
C THR A 122 1.36 9.77 -5.98
N SER A 123 1.53 8.46 -5.79
CA SER A 123 0.52 7.63 -5.12
C SER A 123 0.19 8.15 -3.72
N LEU A 124 1.19 8.51 -2.90
CA LEU A 124 0.95 9.06 -1.56
C LEU A 124 0.18 10.38 -1.60
N GLN A 125 0.51 11.27 -2.54
CA GLN A 125 -0.21 12.54 -2.72
C GLN A 125 -1.70 12.33 -3.02
N ILE A 126 -2.01 11.36 -3.89
CA ILE A 126 -3.38 10.94 -4.21
C ILE A 126 -4.08 10.34 -2.99
N PHE A 127 -3.45 9.38 -2.30
CA PHE A 127 -4.05 8.74 -1.11
C PHE A 127 -4.33 9.74 0.01
N ASN A 128 -3.46 10.73 0.20
CA ASN A 128 -3.67 11.80 1.17
C ASN A 128 -4.90 12.65 0.80
N LEU A 129 -5.14 12.91 -0.48
CA LEU A 129 -6.37 13.56 -0.94
C LEU A 129 -7.58 12.64 -0.72
N CYS A 130 -7.51 11.37 -1.13
CA CYS A 130 -8.58 10.38 -0.92
C CYS A 130 -9.00 10.27 0.54
N ASN A 131 -8.07 10.38 1.50
CA ASN A 131 -8.41 10.34 2.92
C ASN A 131 -9.43 11.40 3.35
N LYS A 132 -9.40 12.59 2.73
CA LYS A 132 -10.38 13.66 3.01
C LYS A 132 -11.76 13.37 2.46
N TYR A 133 -11.86 12.60 1.37
CA TYR A 133 -13.09 12.32 0.62
C TYR A 133 -13.67 10.91 0.87
N ARG A 134 -13.21 10.22 1.92
CA ARG A 134 -13.69 8.87 2.26
C ARG A 134 -15.20 8.85 2.53
N PRO A 135 -15.91 7.79 2.10
CA PRO A 135 -17.30 7.60 2.47
C PRO A 135 -17.46 7.40 3.98
N LEU A 136 -18.65 7.72 4.50
CA LEU A 136 -18.97 7.52 5.91
C LEU A 136 -18.95 6.03 6.28
N THR A 137 -18.49 5.74 7.50
CA THR A 137 -18.63 4.41 8.11
C THR A 137 -20.10 4.18 8.50
N LYS A 138 -20.48 2.92 8.70
CA LYS A 138 -21.83 2.57 9.18
C LYS A 138 -22.16 3.25 10.52
N GLN A 139 -21.20 3.28 11.44
CA GLN A 139 -21.35 3.93 12.76
C GLN A 139 -21.52 5.44 12.63
N ALA A 140 -20.66 6.12 11.85
CA ALA A 140 -20.78 7.56 11.62
C ALA A 140 -22.10 7.92 10.92
N LYS A 141 -22.56 7.09 9.98
CA LYS A 141 -23.86 7.26 9.32
C LYS A 141 -25.02 7.11 10.32
N LYS A 142 -24.97 6.11 11.22
CA LYS A 142 -25.96 5.94 12.29
C LYS A 142 -25.99 7.16 13.21
N ALA A 143 -24.83 7.63 13.67
CA ALA A 143 -24.72 8.82 14.53
C ALA A 143 -25.26 10.09 13.85
N LEU A 144 -24.99 10.26 12.55
CA LEU A 144 -25.51 11.38 11.76
C LEU A 144 -27.04 11.33 11.70
N LEU A 145 -27.62 10.15 11.45
CA LEU A 145 -29.07 9.98 11.39
C LEU A 145 -29.75 10.18 12.75
N THR A 146 -29.16 9.68 13.84
CA THR A 146 -29.70 9.88 15.19
C THR A 146 -29.66 11.36 15.59
N HIS A 147 -28.56 12.06 15.27
CA HIS A 147 -28.44 13.50 15.53
C HIS A 147 -29.43 14.31 14.69
N ARG A 148 -29.67 13.92 13.43
CA ARG A 148 -30.70 14.56 12.59
C ARG A 148 -32.10 14.32 13.15
N ALA A 149 -32.38 13.10 13.62
CA ALA A 149 -33.66 12.77 14.25
C ALA A 149 -33.88 13.54 15.55
N GLN A 150 -32.84 13.72 16.38
CA GLN A 150 -32.89 14.55 17.59
C GLN A 150 -33.19 16.01 17.25
N LYS A 151 -32.47 16.61 16.30
CA LYS A 151 -32.74 17.99 15.85
C LYS A 151 -34.16 18.19 15.35
N ARG A 152 -34.71 17.18 14.65
CA ARG A 152 -36.11 17.20 14.20
C ARG A 152 -37.08 17.10 15.37
N ALA A 153 -36.78 16.29 16.38
CA ALA A 153 -37.59 16.21 17.60
C ALA A 153 -37.54 17.51 18.42
N ASP A 154 -36.41 18.23 18.39
CA ASP A 154 -36.23 19.55 19.02
C ASP A 154 -36.92 20.70 18.23
N GLY A 155 -37.70 20.38 17.19
CA GLY A 155 -38.50 21.35 16.42
C GLY A 155 -37.76 22.09 15.30
N ALA A 156 -36.50 21.73 15.02
CA ALA A 156 -35.77 22.34 13.89
C ALA A 156 -36.32 21.83 12.54
N PRO A 157 -36.44 22.70 11.51
CA PRO A 157 -36.93 22.30 10.19
C PRO A 157 -35.96 21.33 9.49
N ASP A 158 -36.50 20.31 8.81
CA ASP A 158 -35.70 19.32 8.06
C ASP A 158 -35.30 19.88 6.69
N ALA A 159 -34.37 20.84 6.69
CA ALA A 159 -33.85 21.40 5.45
C ALA A 159 -32.98 20.37 4.68
N PRO A 160 -33.05 20.31 3.34
CA PRO A 160 -32.19 19.47 2.53
C PRO A 160 -30.71 19.86 2.68
N GLN A 161 -29.94 19.08 3.44
CA GLN A 161 -28.50 19.29 3.57
C GLN A 161 -27.75 18.83 2.30
N GLU A 162 -26.83 19.66 1.81
CA GLU A 162 -25.95 19.30 0.70
C GLU A 162 -25.14 18.04 1.03
N ARG A 163 -25.14 17.08 0.10
CA ARG A 163 -24.39 15.83 0.28
C ARG A 163 -22.90 16.14 0.22
N ARG A 164 -22.17 15.73 1.27
CA ARG A 164 -20.72 15.82 1.30
C ARG A 164 -20.11 15.15 0.04
N PRO A 165 -19.23 15.85 -0.69
CA PRO A 165 -18.53 15.25 -1.82
C PRO A 165 -17.74 14.02 -1.37
N CYS A 166 -17.94 12.91 -2.07
CA CYS A 166 -17.20 11.66 -1.88
C CYS A 166 -16.77 11.11 -3.24
N PHE A 167 -15.68 10.34 -3.26
CA PHE A 167 -15.32 9.62 -4.48
C PHE A 167 -16.26 8.42 -4.68
N ARG A 168 -16.55 8.11 -5.95
CA ARG A 168 -17.31 6.94 -6.36
C ARG A 168 -16.42 5.71 -6.35
N SER A 169 -17.00 4.54 -6.08
CA SER A 169 -16.22 3.31 -5.91
C SER A 169 -16.87 2.12 -6.59
N GLY A 170 -16.03 1.27 -7.19
CA GLY A 170 -16.47 0.09 -7.92
C GLY A 170 -16.70 0.38 -9.40
N VAL A 171 -16.49 -0.65 -10.23
CA VAL A 171 -16.45 -0.51 -11.68
C VAL A 171 -17.75 0.09 -12.23
N ARG A 172 -18.92 -0.39 -11.79
CA ARG A 172 -20.23 0.10 -12.26
C ARG A 172 -20.43 1.61 -12.06
N GLU A 173 -20.10 2.13 -10.88
CA GLU A 173 -20.26 3.57 -10.61
C GLU A 173 -19.20 4.40 -11.33
N VAL A 174 -17.98 3.87 -11.42
CA VAL A 174 -16.86 4.54 -12.09
C VAL A 174 -17.12 4.62 -13.60
N THR A 175 -17.56 3.54 -14.26
CA THR A 175 -17.88 3.55 -15.68
C THR A 175 -19.02 4.52 -16.00
N ALA A 176 -20.08 4.53 -15.21
CA ALA A 176 -21.18 5.49 -15.36
C ALA A 176 -20.68 6.95 -15.22
N SER A 177 -19.77 7.20 -14.28
CA SER A 177 -19.18 8.53 -14.08
C SER A 177 -18.26 8.96 -15.23
N VAL A 178 -17.52 8.02 -15.83
CA VAL A 178 -16.65 8.27 -16.99
C VAL A 178 -17.47 8.52 -18.25
N MET A 179 -18.49 7.69 -18.52
CA MET A 179 -19.38 7.86 -19.68
C MET A 179 -20.17 9.16 -19.59
N GLY A 180 -20.63 9.55 -18.41
CA GLY A 180 -21.28 10.84 -18.20
C GLY A 180 -20.34 12.04 -18.18
N LYS A 181 -19.02 11.87 -18.42
CA LYS A 181 -17.97 12.90 -18.29
C LYS A 181 -18.00 13.66 -16.95
N LYS A 182 -18.49 13.01 -15.89
CA LYS A 182 -18.56 13.57 -14.52
C LYS A 182 -17.29 13.29 -13.72
N ALA A 183 -16.48 12.33 -14.15
CA ALA A 183 -15.24 11.96 -13.48
C ALA A 183 -14.09 12.92 -13.85
N GLN A 184 -13.41 13.44 -12.84
CA GLN A 184 -12.22 14.30 -12.98
C GLN A 184 -10.91 13.48 -12.95
N LEU A 185 -10.89 12.38 -12.19
CA LEU A 185 -9.75 11.48 -12.07
C LEU A 185 -10.23 10.07 -11.73
N VAL A 186 -9.71 9.07 -12.43
CA VAL A 186 -10.01 7.64 -12.19
C VAL A 186 -8.77 6.92 -11.68
N LEU A 187 -8.93 6.13 -10.64
CA LEU A 187 -7.89 5.29 -10.05
C LEU A 187 -8.25 3.82 -10.25
N ILE A 188 -7.34 3.03 -10.82
CA ILE A 188 -7.57 1.62 -11.15
C ILE A 188 -6.54 0.77 -10.41
N ALA A 189 -6.96 -0.32 -9.77
CA ALA A 189 -6.03 -1.25 -9.13
C ALA A 189 -5.30 -2.12 -10.18
N HIS A 190 -4.02 -2.39 -9.95
CA HIS A 190 -3.22 -3.23 -10.85
C HIS A 190 -3.42 -4.75 -10.71
N ASP A 191 -3.94 -5.21 -9.56
CA ASP A 191 -3.94 -6.60 -9.10
C ASP A 191 -5.38 -7.16 -8.99
N VAL A 192 -6.24 -6.75 -9.92
CA VAL A 192 -7.60 -7.28 -10.04
C VAL A 192 -7.54 -8.70 -10.60
N ASP A 193 -8.33 -9.59 -10.00
CA ASP A 193 -8.47 -10.99 -10.40
C ASP A 193 -9.96 -11.29 -10.24
N PRO A 194 -10.74 -11.50 -11.32
CA PRO A 194 -10.36 -11.54 -12.75
C PRO A 194 -10.06 -10.16 -13.38
N ILE A 195 -9.08 -10.07 -14.29
CA ILE A 195 -8.56 -8.80 -14.85
C ILE A 195 -9.53 -8.13 -15.84
N GLU A 196 -10.39 -8.93 -16.45
CA GLU A 196 -11.43 -8.58 -17.42
C GLU A 196 -12.34 -7.47 -16.90
N ILE A 197 -12.57 -7.45 -15.57
CA ILE A 197 -13.39 -6.45 -14.87
C ILE A 197 -12.89 -5.02 -15.11
N VAL A 198 -11.59 -4.80 -15.29
CA VAL A 198 -10.99 -3.46 -15.44
C VAL A 198 -10.25 -3.28 -16.77
N LEU A 199 -10.15 -4.34 -17.58
CA LEU A 199 -9.34 -4.36 -18.81
C LEU A 199 -9.71 -3.24 -19.79
N PHE A 200 -11.00 -2.93 -19.92
CA PHE A 200 -11.52 -1.91 -20.83
C PHE A 200 -11.41 -0.47 -20.29
N LEU A 201 -11.19 -0.29 -18.98
CA LEU A 201 -11.28 1.03 -18.34
C LEU A 201 -10.22 2.04 -18.84
N PRO A 202 -8.94 1.68 -19.00
CA PRO A 202 -7.95 2.61 -19.56
C PRO A 202 -8.33 3.16 -20.93
N ALA A 203 -8.81 2.29 -21.83
CA ALA A 203 -9.27 2.67 -23.16
C ALA A 203 -10.53 3.56 -23.11
N LEU A 204 -11.48 3.23 -22.22
CA LEU A 204 -12.68 4.04 -22.00
C LEU A 204 -12.33 5.43 -21.47
N CYS A 205 -11.44 5.53 -20.48
CA CYS A 205 -11.00 6.79 -19.91
C CYS A 205 -10.31 7.66 -20.96
N ARG A 206 -9.45 7.09 -21.82
CA ARG A 206 -8.85 7.80 -22.95
C ARG A 206 -9.91 8.34 -23.91
N LYS A 207 -10.83 7.48 -24.36
CA LYS A 207 -11.88 7.86 -25.32
C LYS A 207 -12.77 8.99 -24.81
N MET A 208 -13.07 9.00 -23.51
CA MET A 208 -13.88 10.05 -22.88
C MET A 208 -13.07 11.29 -22.45
N GLY A 209 -11.74 11.29 -22.61
CA GLY A 209 -10.87 12.39 -22.19
C GLY A 209 -10.66 12.50 -20.68
N VAL A 210 -10.92 11.43 -19.92
CA VAL A 210 -10.79 11.40 -18.46
C VAL A 210 -9.39 10.92 -18.05
N PRO A 211 -8.66 11.67 -17.20
CA PRO A 211 -7.38 11.24 -16.64
C PRO A 211 -7.51 9.97 -15.79
N TYR A 212 -6.66 8.98 -16.03
CA TYR A 212 -6.64 7.73 -15.25
C TYR A 212 -5.25 7.37 -14.75
N ALA A 213 -5.19 6.74 -13.58
CA ALA A 213 -3.96 6.22 -13.00
C ALA A 213 -4.12 4.78 -12.53
N ILE A 214 -3.09 3.96 -12.78
CA ILE A 214 -3.01 2.59 -12.26
C ILE A 214 -2.26 2.61 -10.93
N ILE A 215 -2.85 2.09 -9.87
CA ILE A 215 -2.32 2.09 -8.50
C ILE A 215 -1.97 0.66 -8.06
N LYS A 216 -0.85 0.53 -7.34
CA LYS A 216 -0.48 -0.72 -6.68
C LYS A 216 -1.36 -1.02 -5.47
N GLY A 217 -2.09 -2.13 -5.55
CA GLY A 217 -2.80 -2.79 -4.48
C GLY A 217 -4.30 -2.45 -4.39
N LYS A 218 -5.16 -3.37 -4.81
CA LYS A 218 -6.63 -3.28 -4.63
C LYS A 218 -7.06 -3.23 -3.17
N ALA A 219 -6.25 -3.81 -2.27
CA ALA A 219 -6.48 -3.74 -0.83
C ALA A 219 -6.30 -2.31 -0.30
N ARG A 220 -5.36 -1.52 -0.85
CA ARG A 220 -5.14 -0.12 -0.46
C ARG A 220 -6.34 0.75 -0.85
N LEU A 221 -6.89 0.53 -2.05
CA LEU A 221 -8.14 1.17 -2.47
C LEU A 221 -9.33 0.72 -1.61
N GLY A 222 -9.39 -0.58 -1.26
CA GLY A 222 -10.41 -1.14 -0.36
C GLY A 222 -10.45 -0.44 0.99
N ARG A 223 -9.28 -0.20 1.60
CA ARG A 223 -9.19 0.48 2.90
C ARG A 223 -9.75 1.92 2.88
N LEU A 224 -9.74 2.60 1.73
CA LEU A 224 -10.35 3.93 1.59
C LEU A 224 -11.89 3.89 1.69
N VAL A 225 -12.51 2.80 1.24
CA VAL A 225 -13.97 2.62 1.21
C VAL A 225 -14.51 1.77 2.35
N HIS A 226 -13.69 1.44 3.35
CA HIS A 226 -14.03 0.53 4.45
C HIS A 226 -14.43 -0.88 3.97
N ARG A 227 -13.77 -1.39 2.92
CA ARG A 227 -13.93 -2.76 2.40
C ARG A 227 -12.58 -3.48 2.33
N LYS A 228 -12.59 -4.81 2.20
CA LYS A 228 -11.36 -5.60 2.04
C LYS A 228 -10.60 -5.23 0.76
N THR A 229 -11.32 -5.03 -0.34
CA THR A 229 -10.77 -4.70 -1.65
C THR A 229 -11.67 -3.73 -2.40
N CYS A 230 -11.08 -2.97 -3.33
CA CYS A 230 -11.79 -2.16 -4.31
C CYS A 230 -11.01 -2.18 -5.62
N THR A 231 -11.73 -2.30 -6.74
CA THR A 231 -11.11 -2.38 -8.08
C THR A 231 -10.78 -0.99 -8.62
N CYS A 232 -11.72 -0.05 -8.56
CA CYS A 232 -11.57 1.29 -9.11
C CYS A 232 -12.25 2.35 -8.24
N LEU A 233 -11.69 3.57 -8.24
CA LEU A 233 -12.26 4.76 -7.62
C LEU A 233 -12.34 5.91 -8.63
N ALA A 234 -13.29 6.81 -8.48
CA ALA A 234 -13.36 8.03 -9.30
C ALA A 234 -13.67 9.26 -8.45
N PHE A 235 -12.90 10.32 -8.65
CA PHE A 235 -13.26 11.65 -8.15
C PHE A 235 -14.25 12.29 -9.13
N THR A 236 -15.45 12.63 -8.67
CA THR A 236 -16.44 13.36 -9.48
C THR A 236 -16.43 14.85 -9.14
N THR A 237 -16.47 15.15 -7.85
CA THR A 237 -16.55 16.52 -7.32
C THR A 237 -15.64 16.63 -6.11
N VAL A 238 -14.83 17.68 -6.06
CA VAL A 238 -14.01 18.05 -4.91
C VAL A 238 -14.40 19.43 -4.42
N LYS A 239 -14.17 19.69 -3.13
CA LYS A 239 -14.41 21.00 -2.52
C LYS A 239 -13.44 22.02 -3.11
N ALA A 240 -13.84 23.29 -3.12
CA ALA A 240 -13.10 24.37 -3.79
C ALA A 240 -11.62 24.46 -3.36
N TYR A 241 -11.34 24.34 -2.06
CA TYR A 241 -9.97 24.43 -1.52
C TYR A 241 -9.02 23.32 -1.97
N ASP A 242 -9.53 22.13 -2.36
CA ASP A 242 -8.70 21.03 -2.84
C ASP A 242 -8.59 20.99 -4.38
N LYS A 243 -9.35 21.82 -5.12
CA LYS A 243 -9.29 21.89 -6.60
C LYS A 243 -7.86 22.13 -7.13
N PRO A 244 -7.04 23.05 -6.59
CA PRO A 244 -5.69 23.28 -7.10
C PRO A 244 -4.79 22.06 -6.92
N ARG A 245 -4.97 21.34 -5.79
CA ARG A 245 -4.23 20.11 -5.50
C ARG A 245 -4.62 18.98 -6.44
N LEU A 246 -5.92 18.83 -6.71
CA LEU A 246 -6.41 17.84 -7.68
C LEU A 246 -5.91 18.17 -9.09
N ALA A 247 -5.93 19.44 -9.51
CA ALA A 247 -5.46 19.86 -10.83
C ALA A 247 -3.98 19.49 -11.06
N LYS A 248 -3.11 19.73 -10.07
CA LYS A 248 -1.69 19.32 -10.14
C LYS A 248 -1.54 17.81 -10.31
N ILE A 249 -2.28 17.02 -9.51
CA ILE A 249 -2.27 15.55 -9.59
C ILE A 249 -2.76 15.10 -10.97
N VAL A 250 -3.86 15.68 -11.46
CA VAL A 250 -4.46 15.37 -12.75
C VAL A 250 -3.46 15.63 -13.88
N GLN A 251 -2.74 16.76 -13.85
CA GLN A 251 -1.73 17.06 -14.85
C GLN A 251 -0.61 16.00 -14.86
N THR A 252 -0.04 15.68 -13.70
CA THR A 252 1.00 14.64 -13.59
C THR A 252 0.49 13.27 -14.08
N VAL A 253 -0.75 12.90 -13.74
CA VAL A 253 -1.35 11.63 -14.16
C VAL A 253 -1.60 11.60 -15.67
N LYS A 254 -2.12 12.68 -16.24
CA LYS A 254 -2.45 12.78 -17.66
C LYS A 254 -1.20 12.58 -18.52
N THR A 255 -0.09 13.25 -18.18
CA THR A 255 1.19 13.12 -18.88
C THR A 255 1.77 11.72 -18.77
N ASN A 256 1.59 11.04 -17.63
CA ASN A 256 2.12 9.70 -17.42
C ASN A 256 1.33 8.58 -18.12
N PHE A 257 0.01 8.73 -18.28
CA PHE A 257 -0.88 7.66 -18.75
C PHE A 257 -1.63 8.02 -20.04
N ASN A 258 -2.37 9.12 -20.06
CA ASN A 258 -3.26 9.46 -21.17
C ASN A 258 -2.47 9.91 -22.41
N ASP A 259 -1.48 10.79 -22.24
CA ASP A 259 -0.71 11.36 -23.35
C ASP A 259 0.22 10.31 -23.96
N ARG A 260 0.74 9.38 -23.14
CA ARG A 260 1.60 8.25 -23.55
C ARG A 260 0.85 7.00 -24.00
N TYR A 261 -0.47 7.08 -24.19
CA TYR A 261 -1.28 5.88 -24.45
C TYR A 261 -0.86 5.15 -25.74
N ASP A 262 -0.43 5.85 -26.78
CA ASP A 262 -0.06 5.20 -28.05
C ASP A 262 1.23 4.37 -27.94
N GLU A 263 2.11 4.70 -26.98
CA GLU A 263 3.23 3.84 -26.60
C GLU A 263 2.70 2.63 -25.81
N ILE A 264 1.86 2.88 -24.81
CA ILE A 264 1.31 1.84 -23.91
C ILE A 264 0.56 0.77 -24.70
N ARG A 265 -0.25 1.15 -25.70
CA ARG A 265 -1.03 0.21 -26.52
C ARG A 265 -0.17 -0.68 -27.43
N LYS A 266 1.06 -0.27 -27.73
CA LYS A 266 2.02 -1.01 -28.57
C LYS A 266 3.03 -1.79 -27.74
N HIS A 267 3.18 -1.46 -26.46
CA HIS A 267 4.20 -2.01 -25.59
C HIS A 267 3.80 -3.39 -25.02
N TRP A 268 4.27 -4.45 -25.69
CA TRP A 268 4.16 -5.81 -25.20
C TRP A 268 4.99 -6.02 -23.93
N GLY A 269 4.50 -6.88 -23.04
CA GLY A 269 5.19 -7.25 -21.80
C GLY A 269 5.75 -8.66 -21.83
N GLY A 270 6.43 -9.03 -20.75
CA GLY A 270 6.95 -10.38 -20.57
C GLY A 270 8.02 -10.72 -21.61
N GLY A 271 8.08 -11.98 -22.05
CA GLY A 271 9.13 -12.47 -22.95
C GLY A 271 10.54 -12.49 -22.33
N VAL A 272 10.65 -12.26 -21.02
CA VAL A 272 11.95 -12.16 -20.33
C VAL A 272 12.40 -13.57 -19.95
N MET A 273 13.58 -14.00 -20.40
CA MET A 273 14.15 -15.30 -20.04
C MET A 273 14.55 -15.37 -18.55
N GLY A 274 14.84 -16.59 -18.06
CA GLY A 274 15.31 -16.78 -16.68
C GLY A 274 16.74 -16.32 -16.47
N SER A 275 17.06 -15.84 -15.27
CA SER A 275 18.41 -15.36 -14.91
C SER A 275 19.51 -16.40 -15.17
N LYS A 276 19.25 -17.69 -14.89
CA LYS A 276 20.18 -18.78 -15.22
C LYS A 276 20.43 -18.91 -16.73
N SER A 277 19.40 -18.72 -17.55
CA SER A 277 19.51 -18.81 -19.01
C SER A 277 20.24 -17.58 -19.56
N LEU A 278 19.86 -16.38 -19.11
CA LEU A 278 20.53 -15.14 -19.47
C LEU A 278 22.02 -15.17 -19.09
N ALA A 279 22.36 -15.67 -17.90
CA ALA A 279 23.75 -15.83 -17.48
C ALA A 279 24.54 -16.81 -18.36
N ARG A 280 23.90 -17.90 -18.84
CA ARG A 280 24.53 -18.84 -19.78
C ARG A 280 24.80 -18.18 -21.12
N VAL A 281 23.82 -17.47 -21.67
CA VAL A 281 23.96 -16.74 -22.95
C VAL A 281 25.05 -15.67 -22.82
N ALA A 282 25.00 -14.85 -21.77
CA ALA A 282 26.02 -13.82 -21.51
C ALA A 282 27.44 -14.41 -21.35
N LYS A 283 27.57 -15.60 -20.73
CA LYS A 283 28.86 -16.30 -20.65
C LYS A 283 29.38 -16.68 -22.04
N LEU A 284 28.51 -17.19 -22.92
CA LEU A 284 28.86 -17.54 -24.30
C LEU A 284 29.20 -16.29 -25.13
N GLU A 285 28.41 -15.22 -25.03
CA GLU A 285 28.67 -13.95 -25.69
C GLU A 285 30.01 -13.35 -25.26
N ARG A 286 30.33 -13.40 -23.97
CA ARG A 286 31.62 -12.95 -23.46
C ARG A 286 32.79 -13.77 -24.01
N ALA A 287 32.62 -15.08 -24.18
CA ALA A 287 33.64 -15.93 -24.78
C ALA A 287 33.86 -15.59 -26.27
N LYS A 288 32.78 -15.45 -27.04
CA LYS A 288 32.83 -15.02 -28.45
C LYS A 288 33.48 -13.65 -28.61
N ALA A 289 33.11 -12.68 -27.77
CA ALA A 289 33.69 -11.35 -27.79
C ALA A 289 35.20 -11.36 -27.47
N LYS A 290 35.63 -12.23 -26.54
CA LYS A 290 37.05 -12.44 -26.22
C LYS A 290 37.79 -13.04 -27.42
N GLU A 291 37.20 -14.03 -28.09
CA GLU A 291 37.78 -14.66 -29.28
C GLU A 291 37.90 -13.68 -30.45
N LEU A 292 36.85 -12.90 -30.73
CA LEU A 292 36.86 -11.90 -31.81
C LEU A 292 37.90 -10.81 -31.55
N LYS A 293 38.02 -10.35 -30.30
CA LYS A 293 39.05 -9.38 -29.92
C LYS A 293 40.47 -9.92 -30.13
N LEU A 294 40.69 -11.22 -29.91
CA LEU A 294 41.98 -11.87 -30.14
C LEU A 294 42.25 -12.12 -31.63
N LYS A 295 41.21 -12.19 -32.47
CA LYS A 295 41.32 -12.35 -33.93
C LYS A 295 41.50 -11.03 -34.68
N MET A 296 41.06 -9.91 -34.13
CA MET A 296 41.19 -8.57 -34.74
C MET A 296 42.38 -7.76 -34.22
N GLY A 297 43.10 -8.27 -33.21
CA GLY A 297 44.43 -7.80 -32.82
C GLY A 297 45.48 -8.72 -33.41
#